data_AF-A0A969RSJ0-F1
#
_entry.id   AF-A0A969RSJ0-F1
#
_cell.length_a   1.000
_cell.length_b   1.000
_cell.length_c   1.000
_cell.angle_alpha   90.00
_cell.angle_beta   90.00
_cell.angle_gamma   90.00
#
_symmetry.space_group_name_H-M   'P 1'
#
loop_
_entity.id
_entity.type
_entity.pdbx_description
1 polymer ?
#
loop_
_entity_poly.entity_id
_entity_poly.type
_entity_poly.pdbx_seq_one_letter_code
_entity_poly.pdbx_strand_id
1 'polypeptide(L)'
;MHIQAERLIVPSYPASPAWMPQWACEWLREIFLPETDPKLPEQPRRLYISRSQTDNRRVINEAALMHRLQNFGFQCVRLEALSVLEQAALLATAEMVIAPHGGGLTNLAILP
;
A
#
# COMPACT_ATOMS: atom_id res chain seq x y z
N MET A 1 -3.87 33.20 -2.17
CA MET A 1 -2.50 32.72 -2.42
C MET A 1 -2.34 32.60 -3.92
N HIS A 2 -1.39 33.32 -4.54
CA HIS A 2 -1.11 33.22 -5.96
C HIS A 2 0.25 32.53 -6.12
N ILE A 3 0.32 31.52 -6.99
CA ILE A 3 1.56 30.81 -7.33
C ILE A 3 1.90 31.16 -8.78
N GLN A 4 3.11 31.63 -9.03
CA GLN A 4 3.66 31.86 -10.38
C GLN A 4 4.81 30.88 -10.61
N ALA A 5 4.82 30.21 -11.76
CA ALA A 5 5.88 29.28 -12.13
C ALA A 5 6.14 29.36 -13.64
N GLU A 6 7.40 29.21 -14.05
CA GLU A 6 7.78 29.11 -15.47
C GLU A 6 7.32 27.78 -16.09
N ARG A 7 7.19 26.73 -15.27
CA ARG A 7 6.73 25.40 -15.69
C ARG A 7 5.93 24.76 -14.57
N LEU A 8 4.75 24.27 -14.90
CA LEU A 8 3.87 23.55 -14.00
C LEU A 8 3.63 22.15 -14.55
N ILE A 9 3.91 21.12 -13.75
CA ILE A 9 3.54 19.73 -14.06
C ILE A 9 2.25 19.44 -13.32
N VAL A 10 1.17 19.21 -14.08
CA VAL A 10 -0.14 18.82 -13.53
C VAL A 10 -0.45 17.40 -14.02
N PRO A 11 -0.46 16.39 -13.14
CA PRO A 11 -0.91 15.08 -13.54
C PRO A 11 -2.39 15.14 -13.90
N SER A 12 -2.79 14.43 -14.96
CA SER A 12 -4.21 14.15 -15.17
C SER A 12 -4.70 13.26 -14.03
N TYR A 13 -5.95 13.45 -13.59
CA TYR A 13 -6.63 12.53 -12.69
C TYR A 13 -7.54 11.64 -13.53
N PRO A 14 -7.06 10.46 -13.98
CA PRO A 14 -7.84 9.59 -14.87
C PRO A 14 -9.02 8.89 -14.19
N ALA A 15 -9.09 8.97 -12.85
CA ALA A 15 -10.07 8.30 -12.04
C ALA A 15 -11.35 9.12 -11.88
N SER A 16 -12.46 8.43 -11.61
CA SER A 16 -13.61 9.06 -10.97
C SER A 16 -13.42 8.99 -9.45
N PRO A 17 -13.92 9.93 -8.65
CA PRO A 17 -13.89 9.80 -7.20
C PRO A 17 -14.40 8.41 -6.78
N ALA A 18 -13.59 7.70 -5.99
CA ALA A 18 -13.80 6.32 -5.54
C ALA A 18 -13.65 5.19 -6.60
N TRP A 19 -13.37 5.48 -7.87
CA TRP A 19 -13.10 4.47 -8.89
C TRP A 19 -11.74 4.66 -9.55
N MET A 20 -10.84 3.74 -9.22
CA MET A 20 -9.58 3.58 -9.93
C MET A 20 -9.84 2.73 -11.20
N PRO A 21 -9.55 3.25 -12.42
CA PRO A 21 -9.74 2.46 -13.62
C PRO A 21 -8.70 1.34 -13.69
N GLN A 22 -9.12 0.18 -14.22
CA GLN A 22 -8.27 -1.01 -14.29
C GLN A 22 -6.92 -0.75 -14.97
N TRP A 23 -6.92 -0.01 -16.09
CA TRP A 23 -5.71 0.34 -16.83
C TRP A 23 -4.69 1.11 -15.97
N ALA A 24 -5.14 1.92 -15.02
CA ALA A 24 -4.24 2.66 -14.13
C ALA A 24 -3.60 1.73 -13.11
N CYS A 25 -4.35 0.76 -12.58
CA CYS A 25 -3.78 -0.29 -11.73
C CYS A 25 -2.76 -1.14 -12.50
N GLU A 26 -3.10 -1.56 -13.73
CA GLU A 26 -2.19 -2.32 -14.61
C GLU A 26 -0.91 -1.54 -14.90
N TRP A 27 -1.03 -0.27 -15.31
CA TRP A 27 0.11 0.61 -15.56
C TRP A 27 0.98 0.82 -14.31
N LEU A 28 0.38 0.98 -13.13
CA LEU A 28 1.13 1.06 -11.87
C LEU A 28 1.88 -0.24 -11.57
N ARG A 29 1.25 -1.40 -11.83
CA ARG A 29 1.93 -2.70 -11.68
C ARG A 29 3.09 -2.83 -12.67
N GLU A 30 2.93 -2.44 -13.93
CA GLU A 30 4.01 -2.46 -14.93
C GLU A 30 5.22 -1.61 -14.51
N ILE A 31 4.97 -0.44 -13.92
CA ILE A 31 6.03 0.48 -13.47
C ILE A 31 6.73 -0.02 -12.20
N PHE A 32 5.95 -0.49 -11.22
CA PHE A 32 6.47 -0.78 -9.87
C PHE A 32 6.75 -2.26 -9.61
N LEU A 33 6.33 -3.16 -10.51
CA LEU A 33 6.62 -4.59 -10.49
C LEU A 33 7.33 -5.04 -11.79
N PRO A 34 8.47 -4.43 -12.18
CA PRO A 34 9.23 -4.93 -13.32
C PRO A 34 9.69 -6.37 -13.07
N GLU A 35 9.74 -7.18 -14.14
CA GLU A 35 9.90 -8.64 -14.17
C GLU A 35 10.31 -9.27 -12.83
N THR A 36 9.31 -9.93 -12.22
CA THR A 36 9.37 -10.75 -11.00
C THR A 36 10.80 -11.06 -10.54
N ASP A 37 11.28 -10.34 -9.52
CA ASP A 37 12.43 -10.81 -8.73
C ASP A 37 12.05 -12.22 -8.22
N PRO A 38 12.82 -13.28 -8.56
CA PRO A 38 12.52 -14.66 -8.16
C PRO A 38 12.50 -14.88 -6.64
N LYS A 39 12.72 -13.82 -5.84
CA LYS A 39 12.58 -13.80 -4.37
C LYS A 39 11.19 -13.39 -3.88
N LEU A 40 10.17 -13.33 -4.74
CA LEU A 40 8.80 -13.23 -4.25
C LEU A 40 8.53 -14.48 -3.39
N PRO A 41 8.10 -14.32 -2.13
CA PRO A 41 7.83 -15.44 -1.25
C PRO A 41 6.83 -16.41 -1.91
N GLU A 42 7.11 -17.71 -1.82
CA GLU A 42 6.27 -18.77 -2.41
C GLU A 42 4.85 -18.80 -1.84
N GLN A 43 4.58 -18.14 -0.71
CA GLN A 43 3.29 -18.14 -0.03
C GLN A 43 2.65 -16.74 0.01
N PRO A 44 1.34 -16.64 -0.30
CA PRO A 44 0.58 -15.41 -0.15
C PRO A 44 0.65 -14.87 1.28
N ARG A 45 0.88 -13.56 1.45
CA ARG A 45 1.04 -12.93 2.76
C ARG A 45 -0.26 -12.30 3.25
N ARG A 46 -0.63 -12.58 4.50
CA ARG A 46 -1.69 -11.85 5.21
C ARG A 46 -1.05 -10.69 5.96
N LEU A 47 -1.38 -9.47 5.59
CA LEU A 47 -0.69 -8.26 6.04
C LEU A 47 -1.59 -7.41 6.92
N TYR A 48 -1.08 -6.98 8.07
CA TYR A 48 -1.63 -5.89 8.84
C TYR A 48 -0.73 -4.67 8.67
N ILE A 49 -1.23 -3.60 8.06
CA ILE A 49 -0.46 -2.36 7.88
C ILE A 49 -0.67 -1.48 9.12
N SER A 50 0.38 -1.38 9.94
CA SER A 50 0.40 -0.54 11.13
C SER A 50 0.49 0.94 10.77
N ARG A 51 -0.14 1.77 11.60
CA ARG A 51 0.01 3.23 11.59
C ARG A 51 0.56 3.77 12.92
N SER A 52 1.21 2.90 13.70
CA SER A 52 1.68 3.18 15.07
C SER A 52 2.64 4.36 15.19
N GLN A 53 3.24 4.80 14.09
CA GLN A 53 4.21 5.90 14.04
C GLN A 53 3.63 7.22 13.52
N THR A 54 2.32 7.29 13.32
CA THR A 54 1.63 8.49 12.87
C THR A 54 0.74 9.01 13.98
N ASP A 55 0.56 10.33 14.10
CA ASP A 55 -0.26 10.91 15.18
C ASP A 55 -1.77 10.75 14.97
N ASN A 56 -2.21 10.23 13.82
CA ASN A 56 -3.62 10.21 13.44
C ASN A 56 -4.09 8.82 12.96
N ARG A 57 -5.32 8.45 13.33
CA ARG A 57 -5.99 7.18 12.98
C ARG A 57 -5.21 5.93 13.38
N ARG A 58 -4.56 5.97 14.55
CA ARG A 58 -3.91 4.80 15.16
C ARG A 58 -4.93 3.87 15.79
N VAL A 59 -4.62 2.58 15.82
CA VAL A 59 -5.34 1.61 16.66
C VAL A 59 -4.73 1.64 18.05
N ILE A 60 -5.49 2.14 19.03
CA ILE A 60 -4.99 2.35 20.41
C ILE A 60 -4.59 1.04 21.11
N ASN A 61 -5.18 -0.08 20.70
CA ASN A 61 -4.95 -1.42 21.24
C ASN A 61 -4.30 -2.34 20.18
N GLU A 62 -3.43 -1.81 19.33
CA GLU A 62 -2.80 -2.55 18.21
C GLU A 62 -2.11 -3.84 18.66
N ALA A 63 -1.45 -3.85 19.82
CA ALA A 63 -0.83 -5.06 20.37
C ALA A 63 -1.85 -6.18 20.64
N ALA A 64 -3.01 -5.85 21.22
CA ALA A 64 -4.08 -6.82 21.46
C ALA A 64 -4.74 -7.28 20.16
N LEU A 65 -4.87 -6.39 19.17
CA LEU A 65 -5.33 -6.74 17.83
C LEU A 65 -4.36 -7.72 17.16
N MET A 66 -3.06 -7.42 17.15
CA MET A 66 -2.04 -8.26 16.54
C MET A 66 -1.94 -9.64 17.19
N HIS A 67 -2.08 -9.72 18.52
CA HIS A 67 -2.13 -11.00 19.22
C HIS A 67 -3.24 -11.92 18.70
N ARG A 68 -4.40 -11.35 18.31
CA ARG A 68 -5.50 -12.12 17.70
C ARG A 68 -5.23 -12.42 16.23
N LEU A 69 -4.72 -11.45 15.48
CA LEU A 69 -4.48 -11.58 14.04
C LEU A 69 -3.34 -12.56 13.71
N GLN A 70 -2.36 -12.72 14.60
CA GLN A 70 -1.30 -13.72 14.46
C GLN A 70 -1.84 -15.15 14.31
N ASN A 71 -2.93 -15.49 15.01
CA ASN A 71 -3.59 -16.79 14.88
C ASN A 71 -4.22 -17.02 13.49
N PHE A 72 -4.43 -15.95 12.73
CA PHE A 72 -4.92 -15.99 11.35
C PHE A 72 -3.79 -15.78 10.32
N GLY A 73 -2.52 -15.89 10.75
CA GLY A 73 -1.35 -15.78 9.89
C GLY A 73 -0.96 -14.35 9.49
N PHE A 74 -1.54 -13.33 10.13
CA PHE A 74 -1.22 -11.94 9.79
C PHE A 74 0.14 -11.51 10.35
N GLN A 75 0.89 -10.79 9.51
CA GLN A 75 2.14 -10.15 9.86
C GLN A 75 1.95 -8.63 9.93
N CYS A 76 2.46 -8.02 11.00
CA CYS A 76 2.45 -6.57 11.13
C CYS A 76 3.56 -5.96 10.27
N VAL A 77 3.20 -4.98 9.44
CA VAL A 77 4.12 -4.27 8.54
C VAL A 77 3.96 -2.77 8.73
N ARG A 78 5.08 -2.05 8.67
CA ARG A 78 5.13 -0.59 8.64
C ARG A 78 5.62 -0.15 7.27
N LEU A 79 4.72 0.33 6.42
CA LEU A 79 5.08 0.71 5.05
C LEU A 79 6.03 1.91 5.02
N GLU A 80 6.01 2.78 6.02
CA GLU A 80 6.88 3.95 6.09
C GLU A 80 8.37 3.59 6.25
N ALA A 81 8.67 2.34 6.61
CA ALA A 81 10.04 1.83 6.70
C ALA A 81 10.54 1.19 5.39
N LEU A 82 9.69 1.13 4.35
CA LEU A 82 9.96 0.47 3.08
C LEU A 82 10.00 1.51 1.94
N SER A 83 10.91 1.30 0.98
CA SER A 83 10.88 2.02 -0.30
C SER A 83 9.60 1.69 -1.09
N VAL A 84 9.24 2.54 -2.06
CA VAL A 84 8.05 2.32 -2.90
C VAL A 84 8.10 0.95 -3.62
N LEU A 85 9.27 0.53 -4.08
CA LEU A 85 9.47 -0.76 -4.75
C LEU A 85 9.30 -1.93 -3.77
N GLU A 86 9.83 -1.82 -2.54
CA GLU A 86 9.63 -2.84 -1.51
C GLU A 86 8.16 -2.94 -1.07
N GLN A 87 7.47 -1.81 -0.97
CA GLN A 87 6.02 -1.79 -0.71
C GLN A 87 5.25 -2.48 -1.85
N ALA A 88 5.57 -2.15 -3.10
CA ALA A 88 4.95 -2.76 -4.27
C ALA A 88 5.15 -4.28 -4.29
N ALA A 89 6.38 -4.75 -4.17
CA ALA A 89 6.71 -6.18 -4.16
C ALA A 89 6.03 -6.92 -3.00
N LEU A 90 5.98 -6.30 -1.81
CA LEU A 90 5.29 -6.88 -0.67
C LEU A 90 3.78 -7.03 -0.93
N LEU A 91 3.12 -5.97 -1.40
CA LEU A 91 1.68 -5.97 -1.63
C LEU A 91 1.27 -6.83 -2.84
N ALA A 92 2.13 -6.98 -3.84
CA ALA A 92 1.90 -7.89 -4.96
C ALA A 92 1.75 -9.36 -4.54
N THR A 93 2.28 -9.73 -3.36
CA THR A 93 2.14 -11.08 -2.79
C THR A 93 1.05 -11.20 -1.73
N ALA A 94 0.30 -10.12 -1.46
CA ALA A 94 -0.64 -10.11 -0.36
C ALA A 94 -1.94 -10.84 -0.72
N GLU A 95 -2.33 -11.81 0.11
CA GLU A 95 -3.65 -12.47 0.05
C GLU A 95 -4.73 -11.59 0.65
N MET A 96 -4.39 -10.92 1.75
CA MET A 96 -5.34 -10.14 2.55
C MET A 96 -4.61 -9.01 3.25
N VAL A 97 -5.21 -7.83 3.22
CA VAL A 97 -4.68 -6.63 3.87
C VAL A 97 -5.71 -6.11 4.87
N ILE A 98 -5.28 -5.92 6.12
CA ILE A 98 -6.01 -5.16 7.14
C ILE A 98 -5.20 -3.91 7.43
N ALA A 99 -5.85 -2.74 7.43
CA ALA A 99 -5.17 -1.49 7.76
C ALA A 99 -6.17 -0.48 8.35
N PRO A 100 -5.73 0.41 9.26
CA PRO A 100 -6.49 1.62 9.56
C PRO A 100 -6.45 2.56 8.35
N HIS A 101 -7.54 3.30 8.11
CA HIS A 101 -7.65 4.19 6.95
C HIS A 101 -6.52 5.24 6.88
N GLY A 102 -5.90 5.39 5.70
CA GLY A 102 -4.83 6.36 5.47
C GLY A 102 -4.10 6.17 4.15
N GLY A 103 -3.09 7.01 3.88
CA GLY A 103 -2.38 7.04 2.59
C GLY A 103 -1.62 5.75 2.23
N GLY A 104 -1.28 4.90 3.20
CA GLY A 104 -0.67 3.59 2.91
C GLY A 104 -1.56 2.66 2.06
N LEU A 105 -2.87 2.89 2.07
CA LEU A 105 -3.83 2.16 1.23
C LEU A 105 -3.78 2.55 -0.26
N THR A 106 -3.02 3.57 -0.65
CA THR A 106 -2.75 3.83 -2.08
C THR A 106 -2.12 2.59 -2.75
N ASN A 107 -1.35 1.80 -2.01
CA ASN A 107 -0.73 0.57 -2.50
C ASN A 107 -1.74 -0.55 -2.82
N LEU A 108 -3.03 -0.40 -2.47
CA LEU A 108 -4.06 -1.36 -2.88
C LEU A 108 -4.18 -1.47 -4.41
N ALA A 109 -3.78 -0.42 -5.15
CA ALA A 109 -3.73 -0.46 -6.61
C ALA A 109 -2.70 -1.48 -7.16
N ILE A 110 -1.77 -1.95 -6.32
CA ILE A 110 -0.70 -2.90 -6.68
C ILE A 110 -1.09 -4.35 -6.33
N LEU A 111 -2.14 -4.57 -5.52
CA LEU A 111 -2.63 -5.92 -5.21
C LEU A 111 -2.98 -6.68 -6.50
N PRO A 112 -2.83 -8.02 -6.56
CA PRO A 112 -3.26 -8.82 -7.70
C PRO A 112 -4.76 -8.70 -7.98
#